data_AF-A0A1I1ZXZ2-F1
#
_entry.id   AF-A0A1I1ZXZ2-F1
#
_cell.length_a   1.000
_cell.length_b   1.000
_cell.length_c   1.000
_cell.angle_alpha   90.00
_cell.angle_beta   90.00
_cell.angle_gamma   90.00
#
_symmetry.space_group_name_H-M   'P 1'
#
loop_
_entity.id
_entity.type
_entity.pdbx_description
1 polymer ?
#
loop_
_entity_poly.entity_id
_entity_poly.type
_entity_poly.pdbx_seq_one_letter_code
_entity_poly.pdbx_strand_id
1 'polypeptide(L)'
;MTKFGISLPMLVLLAAGAVAPQPARADNLLINRVKQEQGMNLPTRGMSMEQVEQKFGAPKRKLSPRGGDTAKHPVINRWDYSNFIVYFEHSHVIHAVLNTPAGNNKNPESVN
;
A
#
# COMPACT_ATOMS: atom_id res chain seq x y z
N MET A 1 34.82 -9.13 -63.11
CA MET A 1 35.49 -9.34 -61.80
C MET A 1 35.98 -8.00 -61.29
N THR A 2 35.54 -7.59 -60.08
CA THR A 2 36.12 -6.53 -59.20
C THR A 2 36.28 -5.11 -59.78
N LYS A 3 35.96 -3.99 -59.12
CA LYS A 3 35.66 -3.67 -57.72
C LYS A 3 35.04 -2.27 -57.65
N PHE A 4 34.23 -2.05 -56.62
CA PHE A 4 33.50 -0.83 -56.26
C PHE A 4 34.39 0.40 -56.08
N GLY A 5 33.95 1.53 -56.62
CA GLY A 5 34.39 2.88 -56.24
C GLY A 5 33.19 3.81 -56.21
N ILE A 6 32.51 3.90 -55.06
CA ILE A 6 31.47 4.89 -54.83
C ILE A 6 32.02 5.89 -53.82
N SER A 7 32.59 6.97 -54.35
CA SER A 7 32.67 8.24 -53.63
C SER A 7 31.33 8.93 -53.83
N LEU A 8 30.47 8.94 -52.80
CA LEU A 8 29.26 9.76 -52.79
C LEU A 8 29.39 10.83 -51.71
N PRO A 9 29.35 12.12 -52.07
CA PRO A 9 29.54 13.23 -51.17
C PRO A 9 28.23 13.54 -50.42
N MET A 10 28.35 14.35 -49.36
CA MET A 10 27.34 15.34 -48.95
C MET A 10 25.93 14.81 -48.61
N LEU A 11 25.59 14.75 -47.31
CA LEU A 11 24.65 15.70 -46.70
C LEU A 11 24.50 15.34 -45.22
N VAL A 12 25.20 16.08 -44.37
CA VAL A 12 24.78 16.29 -42.99
C VAL A 12 23.61 17.27 -43.07
N LEU A 13 22.38 16.86 -42.74
CA LEU A 13 21.37 17.75 -42.16
C LEU A 13 20.10 16.97 -41.74
N LEU A 14 19.55 17.40 -40.59
CA LEU A 14 18.24 17.08 -40.02
C LEU A 14 18.05 15.72 -39.34
N ALA A 15 18.31 15.71 -38.03
CA ALA A 15 17.40 15.09 -37.08
C ALA A 15 17.49 15.82 -35.73
N ALA A 16 17.00 17.06 -35.67
CA ALA A 16 16.65 17.69 -34.39
C ALA A 16 15.39 16.97 -33.86
N GLY A 17 15.61 15.84 -33.20
CA GLY A 17 14.55 15.06 -32.57
C GLY A 17 13.89 15.90 -31.48
N ALA A 18 12.62 16.23 -31.68
CA ALA A 18 11.79 16.89 -30.68
C ALA A 18 11.79 16.05 -29.39
N VAL A 19 12.41 16.56 -28.32
CA VAL A 19 12.24 16.03 -26.98
C VAL A 19 10.86 16.48 -26.52
N ALA A 20 9.83 15.71 -26.86
CA ALA A 20 8.49 15.93 -26.32
C ALA A 20 8.53 15.67 -24.81
N PRO A 21 8.06 16.60 -23.96
CA PRO A 21 7.98 16.34 -22.52
C PRO A 21 7.04 15.16 -22.30
N GLN A 22 7.58 14.07 -21.78
CA GLN A 22 6.77 12.93 -21.36
C GLN A 22 5.87 13.39 -20.20
N PRO A 23 4.54 13.16 -20.26
CA PRO A 23 3.69 13.47 -19.14
C PRO A 23 4.09 12.58 -17.96
N ALA A 24 4.63 13.20 -16.91
CA ALA A 24 4.88 12.53 -15.64
C ALA A 24 3.53 12.05 -15.09
N ARG A 25 3.29 10.75 -15.13
CA ARG A 25 2.15 10.11 -14.45
C ARG A 25 2.48 10.07 -12.96
N ALA A 26 1.98 11.04 -12.20
CA ALA A 26 2.08 11.02 -10.75
C ALA A 26 1.04 10.06 -10.17
N ASP A 27 1.51 9.04 -9.45
CA ASP A 27 0.67 8.00 -8.86
C ASP A 27 -0.18 8.54 -7.70
N ASN A 28 -1.48 8.72 -7.94
CA ASN A 28 -2.47 9.19 -6.95
C ASN A 28 -3.06 8.05 -6.09
N LEU A 29 -2.36 6.92 -5.96
CA LEU A 29 -2.92 5.73 -5.32
C LEU A 29 -3.11 5.88 -3.80
N LEU A 30 -2.25 6.67 -3.13
CA LEU A 30 -2.29 6.82 -1.68
C LEU A 30 -3.43 7.74 -1.20
N ILE A 31 -3.71 8.84 -1.90
CA ILE A 31 -4.75 9.80 -1.51
C ILE A 31 -6.15 9.19 -1.66
N ASN A 32 -6.36 8.38 -2.71
CA ASN A 32 -7.63 7.71 -2.94
C ASN A 32 -7.94 6.66 -1.86
N ARG A 33 -6.93 6.01 -1.28
CA ARG A 33 -7.09 5.03 -0.18
C ARG A 33 -7.71 5.67 1.07
N VAL A 34 -7.13 6.77 1.55
CA VAL A 34 -7.59 7.43 2.78
C VAL A 34 -9.05 7.89 2.65
N LYS A 35 -9.43 8.39 1.46
CA LYS A 35 -10.84 8.73 1.18
C LYS A 35 -11.77 7.52 1.19
N GLN A 36 -11.33 6.38 0.67
CA GLN A 36 -12.12 5.15 0.67
C GLN A 36 -12.31 4.61 2.10
N GLU A 37 -11.29 4.71 2.96
CA GLU A 37 -11.37 4.33 4.38
C GLU A 37 -12.35 5.20 5.16
N GLN A 38 -12.39 6.51 4.88
CA GLN A 38 -13.33 7.45 5.53
C GLN A 38 -14.81 7.18 5.18
N GLY A 39 -15.09 6.57 4.03
CA GLY A 39 -16.44 6.20 3.60
C GLY A 39 -16.93 4.84 4.15
N MET A 40 -16.07 4.10 4.87
CA MET A 40 -16.39 2.78 5.38
C MET A 40 -16.60 2.77 6.89
N ASN A 41 -17.53 1.94 7.36
CA ASN A 41 -17.76 1.70 8.78
C ASN A 41 -16.61 0.83 9.32
N LEU A 42 -15.49 1.45 9.67
CA LEU A 42 -14.34 0.81 10.31
C LEU A 42 -14.34 1.09 11.81
N PRO A 43 -13.69 0.23 12.63
CA PRO A 43 -13.41 0.56 14.02
C PRO A 43 -12.67 1.90 14.13
N THR A 44 -13.20 2.82 14.93
CA THR A 44 -12.56 4.11 15.14
C THR A 44 -11.47 3.99 16.19
N ARG A 45 -10.43 4.82 16.08
CA ARG A 45 -9.36 4.92 17.07
C ARG A 45 -9.95 5.13 18.47
N GLY A 46 -9.43 4.39 19.45
CA GLY A 46 -9.85 4.44 20.84
C GLY A 46 -11.01 3.51 21.22
N MET A 47 -11.66 2.81 20.28
CA MET A 47 -12.62 1.76 20.64
C MET A 47 -11.92 0.63 21.42
N SER A 48 -12.59 0.04 22.40
CA SER A 48 -12.07 -1.14 23.11
C SER A 48 -12.23 -2.42 22.26
N MET A 49 -11.45 -3.45 22.55
CA MET A 49 -11.61 -4.77 21.92
C MET A 49 -13.05 -5.29 22.04
N GLU A 50 -13.69 -5.13 23.20
CA GLU A 50 -15.07 -5.55 23.43
C GLU A 50 -16.05 -4.75 22.57
N GLN A 51 -15.87 -3.44 22.45
CA GLN A 51 -16.71 -2.59 21.59
C GLN A 51 -16.57 -2.98 20.12
N VAL A 52 -15.35 -3.30 19.67
CA VAL A 52 -15.11 -3.79 18.32
C VAL A 52 -15.82 -5.13 18.11
N GLU A 53 -15.67 -6.06 19.04
CA GLU A 53 -16.31 -7.37 18.94
C GLU A 53 -17.84 -7.29 18.97
N GLN A 54 -18.41 -6.40 19.79
CA GLN A 54 -19.86 -6.15 19.84
C GLN A 54 -20.40 -5.55 18.53
N LYS A 55 -19.67 -4.62 17.92
CA LYS A 55 -20.13 -3.89 16.73
C LYS A 55 -19.83 -4.62 15.41
N PHE A 56 -18.71 -5.34 15.34
CA PHE A 56 -18.20 -5.99 14.13
C PHE A 56 -18.21 -7.51 14.20
N GLY A 57 -18.54 -8.10 15.35
CA GLY A 57 -18.49 -9.53 15.60
C GLY A 57 -17.09 -10.03 15.96
N ALA A 58 -17.01 -11.35 16.19
CA ALA A 58 -15.74 -12.02 16.43
C ALA A 58 -14.81 -11.91 15.20
N PRO A 59 -13.50 -11.68 15.40
CA PRO A 59 -12.55 -11.64 14.30
C PRO A 59 -12.41 -13.04 13.68
N LYS A 60 -12.06 -13.10 12.39
CA LYS A 60 -11.78 -14.38 11.73
C LYS A 60 -10.55 -15.05 12.32
N ARG A 61 -9.52 -14.25 12.58
CA ARG A 61 -8.24 -14.69 13.12
C ARG A 61 -7.66 -13.60 14.02
N LYS A 62 -7.03 -14.02 15.12
CA LYS A 62 -6.14 -13.17 15.92
C LYS A 62 -4.72 -13.49 15.46
N LEU A 63 -4.09 -12.57 14.73
CA LEU A 63 -2.73 -12.75 14.21
C LEU A 63 -1.73 -12.67 15.36
N SER A 64 -0.52 -13.20 15.17
CA SER A 64 0.53 -13.09 16.19
C SER A 64 0.77 -11.62 16.55
N PRO A 65 0.81 -11.27 17.84
CA PRO A 65 1.12 -9.91 18.25
C PRO A 65 2.56 -9.54 17.86
N ARG A 66 2.85 -8.24 17.76
CA ARG A 66 4.18 -7.70 17.43
C ARG A 66 4.60 -6.65 18.45
N GLY A 67 5.90 -6.41 18.55
CA GLY A 67 6.47 -5.57 19.61
C GLY A 67 6.39 -6.25 20.97
N GLY A 68 6.52 -5.45 22.03
CA GLY A 68 6.65 -5.95 23.41
C GLY A 68 8.09 -6.15 23.88
N ASP A 69 9.08 -5.89 23.04
CA ASP A 69 10.50 -6.10 23.39
C ASP A 69 10.98 -5.12 24.48
N THR A 70 10.36 -3.94 24.56
CA THR A 70 10.68 -2.93 25.57
C THR A 70 9.41 -2.19 25.99
N ALA A 71 9.44 -1.51 27.14
CA ALA A 71 8.32 -0.66 27.58
C ALA A 71 7.97 0.47 26.58
N LYS A 72 8.93 0.92 25.76
CA LYS A 72 8.71 1.92 24.70
C LYS A 72 8.20 1.31 23.40
N HIS A 73 8.22 -0.02 23.26
CA HIS A 73 7.72 -0.75 22.12
C HIS A 73 6.54 -1.62 22.57
N PRO A 74 5.34 -1.05 22.73
CA PRO A 74 4.21 -1.77 23.27
C PRO A 74 3.79 -2.93 22.36
N VAL A 75 3.14 -3.92 22.96
CA VAL A 75 2.57 -5.04 22.21
C VAL A 75 1.39 -4.56 21.36
N ILE A 76 1.44 -4.85 20.08
CA ILE A 76 0.39 -4.57 19.11
C ILE A 76 -0.35 -5.87 18.79
N ASN A 77 -1.59 -5.95 19.27
CA ASN A 77 -2.52 -7.02 18.93
C ASN A 77 -3.16 -6.75 17.58
N ARG A 78 -3.34 -7.79 16.76
CA ARG A 78 -3.82 -7.64 15.39
C ARG A 78 -4.94 -8.62 15.11
N TRP A 79 -6.13 -8.12 14.82
CA TRP A 79 -7.28 -8.96 14.52
C TRP A 79 -7.68 -8.80 13.06
N ASP A 80 -7.80 -9.92 12.37
CA ASP A 80 -8.15 -10.02 10.96
C ASP A 80 -9.65 -10.25 10.80
N TYR A 81 -10.29 -9.34 10.07
CA TYR A 81 -11.68 -9.42 9.63
C TYR A 81 -11.73 -9.66 8.12
N SER A 82 -12.90 -9.99 7.59
CA SER A 82 -13.05 -10.32 6.15
C SER A 82 -12.51 -9.24 5.21
N ASN A 83 -12.69 -7.96 5.57
CA ASN A 83 -12.43 -6.81 4.71
C ASN A 83 -11.40 -5.83 5.28
N PHE A 84 -10.95 -6.00 6.52
CA PHE A 84 -9.97 -5.12 7.16
C PHE A 84 -9.21 -5.84 8.27
N ILE A 85 -8.11 -5.24 8.70
CA ILE A 85 -7.37 -5.64 9.90
C ILE A 85 -7.41 -4.48 10.88
N VAL A 86 -7.72 -4.78 12.13
CA VAL A 86 -7.69 -3.81 13.22
C VAL A 86 -6.49 -4.08 14.12
N TYR A 87 -5.79 -3.01 14.46
CA TYR A 87 -4.59 -3.00 15.27
C TYR A 87 -4.94 -2.37 16.61
N PHE A 88 -4.57 -3.04 17.69
CA PHE A 88 -4.78 -2.58 19.04
C PHE A 88 -3.45 -2.44 19.76
N GLU A 89 -3.31 -1.37 20.51
CA GLU A 89 -2.29 -1.26 21.54
C GLU A 89 -3.00 -1.52 22.89
N HIS A 90 -2.46 -2.44 23.69
CA HIS A 90 -3.17 -2.98 24.85
C HIS A 90 -4.56 -3.52 24.45
N SER A 91 -5.63 -2.85 24.88
CA SER A 91 -7.03 -3.19 24.58
C SER A 91 -7.75 -2.17 23.69
N HIS A 92 -7.05 -1.17 23.14
CA HIS A 92 -7.66 -0.06 22.42
C HIS A 92 -7.20 0.02 20.97
N VAL A 93 -8.13 0.32 20.06
CA VAL A 93 -7.86 0.49 18.63
C VAL A 93 -6.90 1.65 18.42
N ILE A 94 -5.77 1.38 17.75
CA ILE A 94 -4.87 2.42 17.25
C ILE A 94 -5.10 2.71 15.77
N HIS A 95 -5.46 1.69 14.98
CA HIS A 95 -5.71 1.84 13.55
C HIS A 95 -6.52 0.67 12.98
N ALA A 96 -7.26 0.89 11.89
CA ALA A 96 -7.94 -0.14 11.12
C ALA A 96 -7.66 0.09 9.63
N VAL A 97 -7.26 -0.96 8.91
CA VAL A 97 -6.76 -0.85 7.54
C VAL A 97 -7.49 -1.83 6.63
N LEU A 98 -7.90 -1.39 5.44
CA LEU A 98 -8.61 -2.22 4.48
C LEU A 98 -7.72 -3.30 3.84
N ASN A 99 -8.34 -4.46 3.60
CA ASN A 99 -7.76 -5.54 2.81
C ASN A 99 -7.94 -5.23 1.31
N THR A 100 -7.12 -4.32 0.79
CA THR A 100 -7.12 -3.97 -0.64
C THR A 100 -6.01 -4.70 -1.39
N PRO A 101 -6.19 -5.06 -2.68
CA PRO A 101 -5.11 -5.64 -3.50
C PRO A 101 -3.88 -4.74 -3.66
N ALA A 102 -4.08 -3.42 -3.54
CA ALA A 102 -3.01 -2.42 -3.57
C ALA A 102 -2.25 -2.27 -2.23
N GLY A 103 -2.76 -2.89 -1.16
CA GLY A 103 -2.08 -3.02 0.12
C GLY A 103 -1.51 -4.43 0.26
N ASN A 104 -0.33 -4.55 0.87
CA ASN A 104 0.25 -5.84 1.27
C ASN A 104 -0.54 -6.55 2.41
N ASN A 105 -1.78 -6.12 2.67
CA ASN A 105 -2.64 -6.60 3.76
C ASN A 105 -3.40 -7.89 3.42
N LYS A 106 -3.37 -8.33 2.16
CA LYS A 106 -4.03 -9.57 1.74
C LYS A 106 -3.32 -10.83 2.27
N ASN A 107 -2.05 -10.70 2.64
CA ASN A 107 -1.30 -11.72 3.39
C ASN A 107 -0.61 -11.05 4.60
N PRO A 108 -1.34 -10.80 5.69
CA PRO A 108 -0.79 -10.06 6.82
C PRO A 108 0.23 -10.86 7.64
N GLU A 109 0.41 -12.15 7.35
CA GLU A 109 1.44 -12.99 7.99
C GLU A 109 2.80 -12.87 7.28
N SER A 110 2.84 -12.51 5.99
CA SER A 110 4.11 -12.44 5.23
C SER A 110 4.91 -11.17 5.46
N VAL A 111 4.35 -10.19 6.18
CA VAL A 111 5.07 -8.97 6.54
C VAL A 111 5.95 -9.25 7.78
N ASN A 112 7.17 -9.69 7.51
CA ASN A 112 8.24 -9.92 8.50
C ASN A 112 9.38 -8.95 8.27
#